data_AF-A0A7W9C6C8-F1
#
_entry.id   AF-A0A7W9C6C8-F1
#
_cell.length_a   1.000
_cell.length_b   1.000
_cell.length_c   1.000
_cell.angle_alpha   90.00
_cell.angle_beta   90.00
_cell.angle_gamma   90.00
#
_symmetry.space_group_name_H-M   'P 1'
#
loop_
_entity.id
_entity.type
_entity.pdbx_description
1 polymer ?
#
loop_
_entity_poly.entity_id
_entity_poly.type
_entity_poly.pdbx_seq_one_letter_code
_entity_poly.pdbx_strand_id
1 'polypeptide(L)'
;MVLSSVLASLALGDAAIAQASGPIGAADVVGEWSLLVTPAPDSENRITFKGKDGNERLNFPLRITAQPRGRLACVLDGESADCRIRNGDLIVGYSGGGVRLIYTLTDRARDGFRGSAAMRVRLLPVGGRIGDVRMVRR
;
A
#
# COMPACT_ATOMS: atom_id res chain seq x y z
N MET A 1 62.09 17.58 18.55
CA MET A 1 61.26 18.00 19.70
C MET A 1 60.75 19.40 19.40
N VAL A 2 59.46 19.73 19.33
CA VAL A 2 58.25 19.16 19.93
C VAL A 2 57.09 19.27 18.91
N LEU A 3 56.35 18.17 18.72
CA LEU A 3 55.08 18.11 18.00
C LEU A 3 54.00 18.87 18.79
N SER A 4 53.13 19.64 18.12
CA SER A 4 51.82 19.99 18.68
C SER A 4 50.76 20.13 17.59
N SER A 5 49.85 19.17 17.67
CA SER A 5 48.66 18.88 16.88
C SER A 5 47.45 19.69 17.31
N VAL A 6 46.60 20.12 16.38
CA VAL A 6 45.15 20.25 16.61
C VAL A 6 44.41 19.86 15.33
N LEU A 7 43.80 18.67 15.33
CA LEU A 7 42.82 18.20 14.36
C LEU A 7 41.46 18.82 14.73
N ALA A 8 40.96 19.73 13.91
CA ALA A 8 39.59 20.21 14.01
C ALA A 8 38.67 19.24 13.26
N SER A 9 38.14 18.25 13.98
CA SER A 9 37.12 17.33 13.47
C SER A 9 35.80 18.09 13.32
N LEU A 10 35.48 18.51 12.10
CA LEU A 10 34.13 18.96 11.75
C LEU A 10 33.23 17.73 11.71
N ALA A 11 32.54 17.49 12.83
CA ALA A 11 31.36 16.62 12.86
C ALA A 11 30.26 17.30 12.04
N LEU A 12 30.27 17.06 10.73
CA LEU A 12 29.09 17.28 9.90
C LEU A 12 28.07 16.23 10.36
N GLY A 13 27.18 16.66 11.24
CA GLY A 13 26.02 15.90 11.63
C GLY A 13 25.29 15.48 10.37
N ASP A 14 25.27 14.18 10.13
CA ASP A 14 24.51 13.54 9.08
C ASP A 14 23.03 13.68 9.46
N ALA A 15 22.49 14.88 9.25
CA ALA A 15 21.08 15.10 9.22
C ALA A 15 20.59 14.33 7.99
N ALA A 16 20.29 13.04 8.20
CA ALA A 16 19.60 12.23 7.23
C ALA A 16 18.35 13.02 6.83
N ILE A 17 18.43 13.67 5.67
CA ILE A 17 17.30 14.38 5.10
C ILE A 17 16.31 13.26 4.82
N ALA A 18 15.32 13.13 5.70
CA ALA A 18 14.11 12.41 5.37
C ALA A 18 13.51 13.16 4.19
N GLN A 19 13.91 12.81 2.97
CA GLN A 19 13.25 13.25 1.77
C GLN A 19 11.81 12.79 1.95
N ALA A 20 10.95 13.73 2.36
CA ALA A 20 9.52 13.53 2.33
C ALA A 20 9.23 13.09 0.90
N SER A 21 8.99 11.80 0.72
CA SER A 21 8.74 11.28 -0.60
C SER A 21 7.53 12.03 -1.13
N GLY A 22 7.64 12.66 -2.30
CA GLY A 22 6.55 13.46 -2.88
C GLY A 22 5.26 12.65 -3.05
N PRO A 23 4.14 13.18 -3.56
CA PRO A 23 2.91 12.40 -3.75
C PRO A 23 3.14 11.12 -4.58
N ILE A 24 2.38 10.04 -4.33
CA ILE A 24 2.47 8.80 -5.13
C ILE A 24 2.02 9.08 -6.56
N GLY A 25 2.87 8.73 -7.52
CA GLY A 25 2.62 8.88 -8.96
C GLY A 25 2.37 7.55 -9.67
N ALA A 26 1.79 7.60 -10.87
CA ALA A 26 1.44 6.40 -11.64
C ALA A 26 2.66 5.53 -11.97
N ALA A 27 3.80 6.18 -12.28
CA ALA A 27 5.04 5.49 -12.57
C ALA A 27 5.60 4.72 -11.36
N ASP A 28 5.31 5.19 -10.14
CA ASP A 28 5.81 4.56 -8.91
C ASP A 28 5.13 3.21 -8.63
N VAL A 29 3.90 3.05 -9.11
CA VAL A 29 3.02 1.93 -8.75
C VAL A 29 2.85 0.90 -9.87
N VAL A 30 3.29 1.19 -11.10
CA VAL A 30 3.21 0.23 -12.21
C VAL A 30 4.18 -0.94 -11.99
N GLY A 31 3.66 -2.16 -12.08
CA GLY A 31 4.43 -3.38 -11.88
C GLY A 31 3.63 -4.52 -11.23
N GLU A 32 4.37 -5.54 -10.84
CA GLU A 32 3.89 -6.69 -10.07
C GLU A 32 4.15 -6.48 -8.58
N TRP A 33 3.15 -6.76 -7.76
CA TRP A 33 3.13 -6.52 -6.33
C TRP A 33 2.48 -7.68 -5.57
N SER A 34 2.81 -7.76 -4.29
CA SER A 34 2.06 -8.52 -3.29
C SER A 34 1.35 -7.55 -2.35
N LEU A 35 0.04 -7.68 -2.24
CA LEU A 35 -0.80 -6.92 -1.33
C LEU A 35 -1.01 -7.74 -0.06
N LEU A 36 -0.35 -7.32 1.02
CA LEU A 36 -0.34 -7.97 2.33
C LEU A 36 -1.31 -7.25 3.26
N VAL A 37 -2.32 -7.94 3.76
CA VAL A 37 -3.33 -7.40 4.67
C VAL A 37 -3.01 -7.83 6.10
N THR A 38 -3.07 -6.90 7.04
CA THR A 38 -2.99 -7.18 8.47
C THR A 38 -4.33 -6.81 9.10
N PRO A 39 -5.19 -7.78 9.44
CA PRO A 39 -6.49 -7.50 10.05
C PRO A 39 -6.37 -6.72 11.35
N ALA A 40 -7.33 -5.83 11.62
CA ALA A 40 -7.41 -5.14 12.90
C ALA A 40 -7.76 -6.14 14.03
N PRO A 41 -7.08 -6.10 15.19
CA PRO A 41 -7.27 -7.08 16.27
C PRO A 41 -8.66 -7.02 16.92
N ASP A 42 -9.35 -5.90 16.76
CA ASP A 42 -10.53 -5.44 17.50
C ASP A 42 -11.71 -5.14 16.56
N SER A 43 -11.69 -5.68 15.33
CA SER A 43 -12.90 -5.64 14.50
C SER A 43 -13.96 -6.56 15.13
N GLU A 44 -15.05 -5.97 15.65
CA GLU A 44 -16.22 -6.70 16.20
C GLU A 44 -16.80 -7.73 15.20
N ASN A 45 -16.45 -7.59 13.92
CA ASN A 45 -16.69 -8.56 12.87
C ASN A 45 -15.43 -9.39 12.61
N ARG A 46 -15.46 -10.70 12.90
CA ARG A 46 -14.41 -11.63 12.47
C ARG A 46 -14.42 -11.74 10.94
N ILE A 47 -13.64 -10.91 10.26
CA ILE A 47 -13.52 -10.90 8.80
C ILE A 47 -12.48 -11.93 8.39
N THR A 48 -12.93 -12.95 7.66
CA THR A 48 -12.04 -13.93 7.02
C THR A 48 -11.76 -13.46 5.60
N PHE A 49 -10.48 -13.31 5.27
CA PHE A 49 -10.03 -12.95 3.93
C PHE A 49 -9.77 -14.22 3.14
N LYS A 50 -10.50 -14.45 2.05
CA LYS A 50 -10.35 -15.64 1.20
C LYS A 50 -9.78 -15.24 -0.15
N GLY A 51 -8.88 -16.06 -0.66
CA GLY A 51 -8.43 -15.99 -2.05
C GLY A 51 -9.44 -16.59 -2.99
N LYS A 52 -9.16 -16.48 -4.28
CA LYS A 52 -9.98 -17.08 -5.34
C LYS A 52 -10.17 -18.60 -5.22
N ASP A 53 -9.21 -19.30 -4.62
CA ASP A 53 -9.29 -20.74 -4.34
C ASP A 53 -10.16 -21.09 -3.12
N GLY A 54 -10.73 -20.09 -2.45
CA GLY A 54 -11.56 -20.26 -1.25
C GLY A 54 -10.75 -20.42 0.04
N ASN A 55 -9.43 -20.49 -0.04
CA ASN A 55 -8.56 -20.61 1.12
C ASN A 55 -8.36 -19.26 1.79
N GLU A 56 -8.27 -19.27 3.13
CA GLU A 56 -7.94 -18.07 3.88
C GLU A 56 -6.51 -17.62 3.55
N ARG A 57 -6.37 -16.36 3.13
CA ARG A 57 -5.07 -15.77 2.82
C ARG A 57 -5.11 -14.26 3.05
N LEU A 58 -3.95 -13.73 3.40
CA LEU A 58 -3.72 -12.31 3.64
C LEU A 58 -2.70 -11.72 2.66
N ASN A 59 -2.27 -12.49 1.67
CA ASN A 59 -1.36 -12.06 0.62
C ASN A 59 -2.03 -12.29 -0.73
N PHE A 60 -2.23 -11.22 -1.49
CA PHE A 60 -2.88 -11.25 -2.79
C PHE A 60 -1.92 -10.71 -3.86
N PRO A 61 -1.70 -11.43 -4.97
CA PRO A 61 -0.94 -10.88 -6.08
C PRO A 61 -1.72 -9.73 -6.71
N LEU A 62 -1.04 -8.61 -6.94
CA LEU A 62 -1.59 -7.41 -7.54
C LEU A 62 -0.72 -6.98 -8.72
N ARG A 63 -1.31 -6.90 -9.89
CA ARG A 63 -0.66 -6.35 -11.08
C ARG A 63 -1.26 -5.00 -11.42
N ILE A 64 -0.41 -3.99 -11.59
CA ILE A 64 -0.79 -2.64 -11.99
C ILE A 64 -0.14 -2.31 -13.34
N THR A 65 -0.95 -1.98 -14.34
CA THR A 65 -0.47 -1.56 -15.65
C THR A 65 -0.86 -0.12 -15.95
N ALA A 66 0.05 0.60 -16.63
CA ALA A 66 -0.23 1.94 -17.12
C ALA A 66 -1.29 1.88 -18.24
N GLN A 67 -2.18 2.86 -18.25
CA GLN A 67 -3.13 3.10 -19.32
C GLN A 67 -2.98 4.52 -19.88
N PRO A 68 -3.49 4.78 -21.10
CA PRO A 68 -3.47 6.12 -21.68
C PRO A 68 -4.08 7.17 -20.75
N ARG A 69 -3.56 8.40 -20.85
CA ARG A 69 -3.96 9.57 -20.05
C ARG A 69 -3.70 9.41 -18.54
N GLY A 70 -2.64 8.69 -18.18
CA GLY A 70 -2.21 8.53 -16.77
C GLY A 70 -3.15 7.66 -15.94
N ARG A 71 -4.03 6.88 -16.59
CA ARG A 71 -4.92 5.94 -15.91
C ARG A 71 -4.16 4.66 -15.54
N LEU A 72 -4.75 3.87 -14.64
CA LEU A 72 -4.20 2.59 -14.22
C LEU A 72 -5.23 1.48 -14.46
N ALA A 73 -4.76 0.29 -14.83
CA ALA A 73 -5.53 -0.95 -14.80
C ALA A 73 -4.95 -1.84 -13.70
N CYS A 74 -5.82 -2.52 -12.94
CA CYS A 74 -5.39 -3.43 -11.91
C CYS A 74 -6.06 -4.79 -11.99
N VAL A 75 -5.27 -5.82 -11.69
CA VAL A 75 -5.74 -7.19 -11.52
C VAL A 75 -5.28 -7.66 -10.14
N LEU A 76 -6.24 -7.93 -9.24
CA LEU A 76 -6.01 -8.42 -7.89
C LEU A 76 -6.45 -9.88 -7.79
N ASP A 77 -5.56 -10.77 -7.38
CA ASP A 77 -5.80 -12.22 -7.29
C ASP A 77 -6.40 -12.84 -8.57
N GLY A 78 -6.02 -12.29 -9.72
CA GLY A 78 -6.51 -12.74 -11.04
C GLY A 78 -7.85 -12.15 -11.48
N GLU A 79 -8.42 -11.21 -10.72
CA GLU A 79 -9.68 -10.53 -11.05
C GLU A 79 -9.50 -9.03 -11.27
N SER A 80 -10.29 -8.46 -12.16
CA SER A 80 -10.25 -7.02 -12.43
C SER A 80 -10.60 -6.22 -11.18
N ALA A 81 -9.76 -5.24 -10.84
CA ALA A 81 -9.96 -4.32 -9.74
C ALA A 81 -9.94 -2.87 -10.22
N ASP A 82 -10.65 -1.99 -9.51
CA ASP A 82 -10.51 -0.56 -9.69
C ASP A 82 -9.16 -0.12 -9.13
N CYS A 83 -8.40 0.70 -9.85
CA CYS A 83 -7.30 1.42 -9.24
C CYS A 83 -7.10 2.81 -9.82
N ARG A 84 -6.76 3.74 -8.95
CA ARG A 84 -6.55 5.14 -9.30
C ARG A 84 -5.66 5.80 -8.28
N ILE A 85 -4.97 6.84 -8.73
CA ILE A 85 -4.31 7.78 -7.81
C ILE A 85 -5.27 8.93 -7.54
N ARG A 86 -5.41 9.30 -6.27
CA ARG A 86 -6.21 10.43 -5.83
C ARG A 86 -5.45 11.17 -4.74
N ASN A 87 -5.19 12.45 -4.93
CA ASN A 87 -4.49 13.30 -3.96
C ASN A 87 -3.11 12.76 -3.52
N GLY A 88 -2.42 11.99 -4.38
CA GLY A 88 -1.15 11.37 -4.04
C GLY A 88 -1.26 10.04 -3.30
N ASP A 89 -2.47 9.50 -3.13
CA ASP A 89 -2.71 8.17 -2.59
C ASP A 89 -3.07 7.19 -3.71
N LEU A 90 -2.57 5.95 -3.62
CA LEU A 90 -3.05 4.87 -4.47
C LEU A 90 -4.28 4.23 -3.81
N ILE A 91 -5.41 4.23 -4.52
CA ILE A 91 -6.65 3.57 -4.09
C ILE A 91 -6.87 2.35 -4.98
N VAL A 92 -6.96 1.17 -4.38
CA VAL A 92 -7.34 -0.09 -5.04
C VAL A 92 -8.67 -0.58 -4.48
N GLY A 93 -9.67 -0.72 -5.34
CA GLY A 93 -11.01 -1.19 -4.97
C GLY A 93 -11.31 -2.53 -5.62
N TYR A 94 -11.66 -3.52 -4.81
CA TYR A 94 -12.09 -4.84 -5.29
C TYR A 94 -13.53 -5.11 -4.85
N SER A 95 -14.35 -5.68 -5.74
CA SER A 95 -15.75 -6.00 -5.44
C SER A 95 -16.01 -7.46 -5.78
N GLY A 96 -16.55 -8.19 -4.81
CA GLY A 96 -16.88 -9.61 -4.95
C GLY A 96 -17.86 -10.03 -3.86
N GLY A 97 -18.74 -11.00 -4.14
CA GLY A 97 -19.64 -11.58 -3.13
C GLY A 97 -20.51 -10.59 -2.36
N GLY A 98 -20.89 -9.46 -2.96
CA GLY A 98 -21.72 -8.42 -2.31
C GLY A 98 -20.94 -7.46 -1.39
N VAL A 99 -19.63 -7.62 -1.24
CA VAL A 99 -18.75 -6.71 -0.50
C VAL A 99 -17.83 -5.93 -1.44
N ARG A 100 -17.40 -4.77 -0.99
CA ARG A 100 -16.33 -3.97 -1.60
C ARG A 100 -15.20 -3.82 -0.61
N LEU A 101 -14.02 -4.29 -0.97
CA LEU A 101 -12.77 -4.04 -0.26
C LEU A 101 -12.10 -2.82 -0.88
N ILE A 102 -11.55 -1.96 -0.04
CA ILE A 102 -10.87 -0.73 -0.43
C ILE A 102 -9.54 -0.69 0.28
N TYR A 103 -8.46 -0.63 -0.48
CA TYR A 103 -7.10 -0.48 0.01
C TYR A 103 -6.63 0.92 -0.36
N THR A 104 -6.22 1.71 0.63
CA THR A 104 -5.72 3.07 0.44
C THR A 104 -4.29 3.13 0.92
N LEU A 105 -3.37 3.29 -0.02
CA LEU A 105 -1.92 3.33 0.20
C LEU A 105 -1.50 4.80 0.17
N THR A 106 -1.01 5.29 1.30
CA THR A 106 -0.68 6.69 1.57
C THR A 106 0.82 6.92 1.66
N ASP A 107 1.56 5.93 2.15
CA ASP A 107 2.95 6.09 2.54
C ASP A 107 3.87 5.25 1.66
N ARG A 108 5.01 5.82 1.24
CA ARG A 108 6.10 5.02 0.69
C ARG A 108 6.86 4.34 1.82
N ALA A 109 7.23 3.09 1.55
CA ALA A 109 8.10 2.30 2.39
C ALA A 109 9.29 1.79 1.57
N ARG A 110 10.31 1.30 2.26
CA ARG A 110 11.56 0.82 1.63
C ARG A 110 11.33 -0.23 0.54
N ASP A 111 10.30 -1.06 0.71
CA ASP A 111 9.95 -2.19 -0.14
C ASP A 111 8.66 -1.98 -0.96
N GLY A 112 8.11 -0.76 -0.95
CA GLY A 112 6.88 -0.43 -1.67
C GLY A 112 6.06 0.62 -0.94
N PHE A 113 4.85 0.26 -0.51
CA PHE A 113 3.87 1.21 0.03
C PHE A 113 3.10 0.64 1.22
N ARG A 114 2.52 1.52 2.03
CA ARG A 114 1.70 1.17 3.19
C ARG A 114 0.44 2.03 3.26
N GLY A 115 -0.55 1.52 3.98
CA GLY A 115 -1.74 2.28 4.31
C GLY A 115 -2.80 1.40 4.96
N SER A 116 -4.07 1.65 4.65
CA SER A 116 -5.21 1.04 5.34
C SER A 116 -6.08 0.18 4.42
N ALA A 117 -6.76 -0.80 5.03
CA ALA A 117 -7.79 -1.60 4.40
C ALA A 117 -9.16 -1.27 5.02
N ALA A 118 -10.18 -1.17 4.18
CA ALA A 118 -11.57 -0.97 4.59
C ALA A 118 -12.51 -1.88 3.80
N MET A 119 -13.65 -2.19 4.41
CA MET A 119 -14.73 -2.96 3.78
C MET A 119 -16.02 -2.15 3.78
N ARG A 120 -16.82 -2.33 2.74
CA ARG A 120 -18.21 -1.85 2.67
C ARG A 120 -19.11 -2.93 2.09
N VAL A 121 -20.25 -3.16 2.71
CA VAL A 121 -21.28 -4.06 2.17
C VAL A 121 -22.15 -3.30 1.17
N ARG A 122 -22.46 -3.92 0.03
CA ARG A 122 -23.33 -3.28 -0.97
C ARG A 122 -24.76 -3.20 -0.42
N LEU A 123 -25.43 -2.07 -0.65
CA LEU A 123 -26.82 -1.81 -0.25
C LEU A 123 -27.08 -1.71 1.26
N LEU A 124 -26.04 -1.80 2.10
CA LEU A 124 -26.17 -1.65 3.55
C LEU A 124 -25.22 -0.56 4.06
N PRO A 125 -25.61 0.22 5.10
CA PRO A 125 -24.74 1.19 5.75
C PRO A 125 -23.71 0.51 6.68
N VAL A 126 -23.18 -0.64 6.26
CA VAL A 126 -22.25 -1.46 7.04
C VAL A 126 -20.89 -1.41 6.36
N GLY A 127 -19.88 -1.02 7.11
CA GLY A 127 -18.51 -0.92 6.64
C GLY A 127 -17.61 -0.19 7.64
N GLY A 128 -16.32 -0.20 7.35
CA GLY A 128 -15.33 0.41 8.22
C GLY A 128 -13.91 -0.03 7.89
N ARG A 129 -12.95 0.48 8.66
CA ARG A 129 -11.57 0.01 8.63
C ARG A 129 -11.54 -1.44 9.11
N ILE A 130 -10.81 -2.28 8.39
CA ILE A 130 -10.68 -3.72 8.68
C ILE A 130 -9.25 -4.13 8.96
N GLY A 131 -8.29 -3.21 8.81
CA GLY A 131 -6.88 -3.46 9.07
C GLY A 131 -5.95 -2.51 8.34
N ASP A 132 -4.69 -2.89 8.31
CA ASP A 132 -3.62 -2.25 7.56
C ASP A 132 -3.29 -3.05 6.30
N VAL A 133 -2.64 -2.38 5.36
CA VAL A 133 -2.18 -3.01 4.12
C VAL A 133 -0.77 -2.56 3.80
N ARG A 134 0.02 -3.50 3.28
CA ARG A 134 1.32 -3.24 2.66
C ARG A 134 1.29 -3.71 1.23
N MET A 135 1.82 -2.92 0.32
CA MET A 135 2.04 -3.30 -1.07
C MET A 135 3.54 -3.44 -1.26
N VAL A 136 4.03 -4.66 -1.46
CA VAL A 136 5.47 -4.96 -1.57
C VAL A 136 5.82 -5.46 -2.96
N ARG A 137 6.97 -5.05 -3.49
CA ARG A 137 7.38 -5.42 -4.85
C ARG A 137 7.55 -6.94 -4.97
N ARG A 138 7.09 -7.54 -6.07
CA ARG A 138 7.31 -8.95 -6.40
C ARG A 138 8.43 -9.12 -7.43
#